data_AF-A0A0E3H8A5-F1
#
_entry.id   AF-A0A0E3H8A5-F1
#
_cell.length_a   1.000
_cell.length_b   1.000
_cell.length_c   1.000
_cell.angle_alpha   90.00
_cell.angle_beta   90.00
_cell.angle_gamma   90.00
#
_symmetry.space_group_name_H-M   'P 1'
#
loop_
_entity.id
_entity.type
_entity.pdbx_description
1 polymer ?
#
loop_
_entity_poly.entity_id
_entity_poly.type
_entity_poly.pdbx_seq_one_letter_code
_entity_poly.pdbx_strand_id
1 'polypeptide(L)'
;MRKRALIDTEPSITDEKAVEILKEFMSSQPPIGEEKASTVKVLSSSLVWKEDNEDKTRLAWWIRFIDSSFERDDSLPASVLIDAHSGEMLLFDYSRN
;
A
#
# COMPACT_ATOMS: atom_id res chain seq x y z
N MET A 1 -3.58 20.89 -31.12
CA MET A 1 -3.05 21.15 -29.76
C MET A 1 -2.92 19.82 -29.02
N ARG A 2 -1.70 19.36 -28.71
CA ARG A 2 -1.51 18.22 -27.79
C ARG A 2 -1.59 18.77 -26.36
N LYS A 3 -2.65 18.46 -25.61
CA LYS A 3 -2.64 18.66 -24.15
C LYS A 3 -1.57 17.73 -23.59
N ARG A 4 -0.43 18.28 -23.13
CA ARG A 4 0.44 17.54 -22.21
C ARG A 4 -0.36 17.45 -20.91
N ALA A 5 -0.90 16.28 -20.60
CA ALA A 5 -1.34 16.04 -19.23
C ALA A 5 -0.10 16.19 -18.35
N LEU A 6 -0.07 17.19 -17.48
CA LEU A 6 0.92 17.23 -16.41
C LEU A 6 0.55 16.08 -15.48
N ILE A 7 1.33 15.00 -15.54
CA ILE A 7 1.25 13.95 -14.53
C ILE A 7 1.89 14.55 -13.28
N ASP A 8 1.11 14.64 -12.21
CA ASP A 8 1.63 15.07 -10.92
C ASP A 8 2.57 13.98 -10.39
N THR A 9 3.82 14.37 -10.14
CA THR A 9 4.86 13.46 -9.67
C THR A 9 5.11 13.60 -8.17
N GLU A 10 4.53 14.61 -7.54
CA GLU A 10 4.66 14.86 -6.12
C GLU A 10 3.50 14.21 -5.37
N PRO A 11 3.76 13.31 -4.41
CA PRO A 11 2.69 12.69 -3.66
C PRO A 11 1.97 13.73 -2.78
N SER A 12 0.65 13.63 -2.69
CA SER A 12 -0.14 14.48 -1.80
C SER A 12 -0.26 13.90 -0.38
N ILE A 13 0.03 12.61 -0.21
CA ILE A 13 0.15 11.94 1.10
C ILE A 13 1.57 11.44 1.32
N THR A 14 2.03 11.45 2.57
CA THR A 14 3.34 10.89 2.94
C THR A 14 3.28 9.37 3.03
N ASP A 15 4.44 8.72 3.10
CA ASP A 15 4.51 7.28 3.36
C ASP A 15 3.97 6.93 4.74
N GLU A 16 4.18 7.76 5.77
CA GLU A 16 3.59 7.52 7.08
C GLU A 16 2.06 7.52 7.00
N LYS A 17 1.48 8.45 6.23
CA LYS A 17 0.02 8.46 6.04
C LYS A 17 -0.47 7.23 5.28
N ALA A 18 0.28 6.76 4.28
CA ALA A 18 -0.04 5.51 3.59
C ALA A 18 0.04 4.29 4.54
N VAL A 19 1.00 4.25 5.46
CA VAL A 19 1.10 3.20 6.49
C VAL A 19 -0.07 3.25 7.48
N GLU A 20 -0.55 4.43 7.86
CA GLU A 20 -1.77 4.56 8.66
C GLU A 20 -2.99 3.98 7.94
N ILE A 21 -3.17 4.31 6.66
CA ILE A 21 -4.26 3.79 5.83
C ILE A 21 -4.20 2.26 5.74
N LEU A 22 -3.00 1.68 5.57
CA LEU A 22 -2.80 0.23 5.60
C LEU A 22 -3.30 -0.38 6.92
N LYS A 23 -2.90 0.19 8.06
CA LYS A 23 -3.28 -0.33 9.38
C LYS A 23 -4.78 -0.20 9.62
N GLU A 24 -5.37 0.94 9.27
CA GLU A 24 -6.83 1.16 9.35
C GLU A 24 -7.58 0.14 8.48
N PHE A 25 -7.13 -0.08 7.25
CA PHE A 25 -7.70 -1.09 6.37
C PHE A 25 -7.63 -2.48 6.99
N MET A 26 -6.45 -2.93 7.42
CA MET A 26 -6.25 -4.24 8.06
C MET A 26 -7.14 -4.42 9.30
N SER A 27 -7.22 -3.40 10.17
CA SER A 27 -8.09 -3.42 11.36
C SER A 27 -9.57 -3.59 11.00
N SER A 28 -10.00 -3.03 9.87
CA SER A 28 -11.38 -3.11 9.40
C SER A 28 -11.74 -4.45 8.74
N GLN A 29 -10.76 -5.26 8.35
CA GLN A 29 -11.00 -6.55 7.68
C GLN A 29 -11.21 -7.64 8.73
N PRO A 30 -12.42 -8.25 8.85
CA PRO A 30 -12.68 -9.30 9.85
C PRO A 30 -11.69 -10.47 9.88
N PRO A 31 -11.15 -10.99 8.75
CA PRO A 31 -10.17 -12.08 8.81
C PRO A 31 -8.77 -11.65 9.28
N ILE A 32 -8.49 -10.34 9.36
CA ILE A 32 -7.19 -9.80 9.78
C ILE A 32 -7.31 -9.17 11.16
N GLY A 33 -8.18 -8.17 11.28
CA GLY A 33 -8.52 -7.49 12.52
C GLY A 33 -7.41 -6.61 13.09
N GLU A 34 -7.78 -5.86 14.13
CA GLU A 34 -6.89 -4.93 14.84
C GLU A 34 -5.67 -5.65 15.45
N GLU A 35 -5.84 -6.90 15.89
CA GLU A 35 -4.77 -7.71 16.46
C GLU A 35 -3.56 -7.78 15.53
N LYS A 36 -3.77 -8.21 14.27
CA LYS A 36 -2.69 -8.32 13.28
C LYS A 36 -2.24 -6.92 12.83
N ALA A 37 -3.18 -6.01 12.57
CA ALA A 37 -2.87 -4.63 12.13
C ALA A 37 -1.94 -3.87 13.10
N SER A 38 -2.11 -4.08 14.41
CA SER A 38 -1.28 -3.44 15.44
C SER A 38 0.18 -3.90 15.44
N THR A 39 0.47 -5.07 14.85
CA THR A 39 1.80 -5.68 14.79
C THR A 39 2.53 -5.43 13.46
N VAL A 40 1.94 -4.66 12.56
CA VAL A 40 2.53 -4.33 11.26
C VAL A 40 3.91 -3.71 11.44
N LYS A 41 4.90 -4.39 10.84
CA LYS A 41 6.27 -3.93 10.69
C LYS A 41 6.54 -3.66 9.22
N VAL A 42 6.76 -2.39 8.90
CA VAL A 42 7.14 -1.95 7.55
C VAL A 42 8.60 -2.36 7.29
N LEU A 43 8.81 -3.02 6.15
CA LEU A 43 10.15 -3.40 5.67
C LEU A 43 10.69 -2.36 4.68
N SER A 44 9.81 -1.81 3.82
CA SER A 44 10.15 -0.74 2.89
C SER A 44 8.90 0.03 2.49
N SER A 45 9.08 1.31 2.16
CA SER A 45 8.08 2.15 1.50
C SER A 45 8.76 2.95 0.38
N SER A 46 8.21 2.87 -0.84
CA SER A 46 8.78 3.55 -2.01
C SER A 46 7.67 4.04 -2.94
N LEU A 47 7.88 5.17 -3.61
CA LEU A 47 7.00 5.62 -4.70
C LEU A 47 7.22 4.79 -5.96
N VAL A 48 6.12 4.34 -6.57
CA VAL A 48 6.11 3.60 -7.82
C VAL A 48 5.00 4.08 -8.74
N TRP A 49 5.18 3.87 -10.04
CA TRP A 49 4.11 4.05 -11.02
C TRP A 49 3.35 2.74 -11.19
N LYS A 50 2.01 2.79 -11.10
CA LYS A 50 1.11 1.66 -11.34
C LYS A 50 0.17 1.99 -12.48
N GLU A 51 0.21 1.19 -13.54
CA GLU A 51 -0.81 1.23 -14.60
C GLU A 51 -2.02 0.40 -14.14
N ASP A 52 -3.21 0.99 -14.17
CA ASP A 52 -4.46 0.25 -13.93
C ASP A 52 -4.95 -0.47 -15.20
N ASN A 53 -6.06 -1.19 -15.07
CA ASN A 53 -6.64 -1.96 -16.19
C ASN A 53 -7.28 -1.07 -17.27
N GLU A 54 -7.35 0.25 -17.06
CA GLU A 54 -7.86 1.24 -18.00
C GLU A 54 -6.73 2.09 -18.61
N ASP A 55 -5.48 1.60 -18.55
CA ASP A 55 -4.27 2.27 -19.01
C ASP A 55 -4.00 3.63 -18.32
N LYS A 56 -4.56 3.86 -17.12
CA LYS A 56 -4.25 5.06 -16.33
C LYS A 56 -3.04 4.78 -15.44
N THR A 57 -2.01 5.60 -15.61
CA THR A 57 -0.83 5.59 -14.76
C THR A 57 -1.09 6.40 -13.49
N ARG A 58 -0.96 5.76 -12.32
CA ARG A 58 -1.12 6.37 -10.99
C ARG A 58 0.19 6.29 -10.22
N LEU A 59 0.53 7.35 -9.49
CA LEU A 59 1.62 7.34 -8.52
C LEU A 59 1.12 6.66 -7.24
N ALA A 60 1.89 5.73 -6.69
CA ALA A 60 1.48 4.95 -5.53
C ALA A 60 2.63 4.72 -4.55
N TRP A 61 2.31 4.68 -3.27
CA TRP A 61 3.17 4.14 -2.23
C TRP A 61 3.12 2.61 -2.27
N TRP A 62 4.26 1.98 -2.59
CA TRP A 62 4.46 0.55 -2.47
C TRP A 62 5.09 0.22 -1.12
N ILE A 63 4.28 -0.32 -0.22
CA ILE A 63 4.71 -0.70 1.13
C ILE A 63 4.84 -2.21 1.17
N ARG A 64 6.01 -2.68 1.59
CA ARG A 64 6.25 -4.09 1.92
C ARG A 64 6.27 -4.24 3.42
N PHE A 65 5.52 -5.19 3.95
CA PHE A 65 5.33 -5.32 5.40
C PHE A 65 5.13 -6.78 5.81
N ILE A 66 5.28 -7.01 7.11
CA ILE A 66 4.89 -8.24 7.80
C ILE A 66 4.08 -7.87 9.03
N ASP A 67 3.34 -8.83 9.58
CA ASP A 67 2.67 -8.75 10.88
C ASP A 67 2.94 -10.00 11.71
N SER A 68 2.26 -10.17 12.84
CA SER A 68 2.42 -11.32 13.74
C SER A 68 2.09 -12.68 13.12
N SER A 69 1.39 -12.72 11.98
CA SER A 69 1.11 -13.93 11.22
C SER A 69 2.31 -14.44 10.41
N PHE A 70 3.36 -13.63 10.28
CA PHE A 70 4.58 -14.00 9.57
C PHE A 70 5.58 -14.63 10.55
N GLU A 71 6.07 -15.82 10.21
CA GLU A 71 7.19 -16.42 10.93
C GLU A 71 8.47 -15.59 10.71
N ARG A 72 9.41 -15.64 11.66
CA ARG A 72 10.64 -14.82 11.65
C ARG A 72 11.50 -14.97 10.38
N ASP A 73 11.33 -16.07 9.64
CA ASP A 73 12.09 -16.44 8.44
C ASP A 73 11.24 -16.47 7.16
N ASP A 74 10.02 -15.94 7.20
CA ASP A 74 9.10 -16.02 6.07
C ASP A 74 9.55 -15.05 4.94
N SER A 75 10.17 -15.62 3.89
CA SER A 75 10.89 -14.87 2.84
C SER A 75 10.02 -14.01 1.92
N LEU A 76 8.70 -14.11 2.04
CA LEU A 76 7.73 -13.45 1.16
C LEU A 76 6.87 -12.48 1.97
N PRO A 77 7.27 -11.21 2.14
CA PRO A 77 6.46 -10.23 2.84
C PRO A 77 5.20 -9.89 2.05
N ALA A 78 4.14 -9.49 2.76
CA ALA A 78 2.96 -8.89 2.14
C ALA A 78 3.33 -7.56 1.49
N SER A 79 2.50 -7.13 0.54
CA SER A 79 2.66 -5.83 -0.09
C SER A 79 1.34 -5.14 -0.40
N VAL A 80 1.40 -3.82 -0.41
CA VAL A 80 0.23 -2.98 -0.66
C VAL A 80 0.64 -1.81 -1.57
N LEU A 81 -0.27 -1.43 -2.48
CA LEU A 81 -0.16 -0.21 -3.27
C LEU A 81 -1.29 0.74 -2.87
N ILE A 82 -0.91 1.92 -2.38
CA ILE A 82 -1.84 2.99 -1.99
C ILE A 82 -1.60 4.18 -2.91
N ASP A 83 -2.64 4.70 -3.53
CA ASP A 83 -2.55 5.88 -4.38
C ASP A 83 -1.96 7.06 -3.61
N ALA A 84 -0.91 7.65 -4.15
CA ALA A 84 -0.10 8.65 -3.47
C ALA A 84 -0.76 10.05 -3.40
N HIS A 85 -1.94 10.23 -4.02
CA HIS A 85 -2.69 11.49 -3.97
C HIS A 85 -3.96 11.36 -3.12
N SER A 86 -4.69 10.27 -3.28
CA SER A 86 -6.02 10.05 -2.70
C SER A 86 -6.02 9.13 -1.48
N GLY A 87 -4.98 8.30 -1.30
CA GLY A 87 -4.98 7.25 -0.28
C GLY A 87 -5.82 6.03 -0.64
N GLU A 88 -6.31 5.92 -1.87
CA GLU A 88 -7.07 4.75 -2.33
C GLU A 88 -6.21 3.47 -2.31
N MET A 89 -6.78 2.38 -1.81
CA MET A 89 -6.18 1.06 -1.84
C MET A 89 -6.22 0.47 -3.27
N LEU A 90 -5.10 0.45 -3.97
CA LEU A 90 -5.01 -0.02 -5.37
C LEU A 90 -4.74 -1.52 -5.48
N LEU A 91 -3.96 -2.05 -4.56
CA LEU A 91 -3.62 -3.46 -4.46
C LEU A 91 -3.36 -3.80 -3.00
N PHE A 92 -3.90 -4.92 -2.54
CA PHE A 92 -3.57 -5.49 -1.25
C PHE A 92 -3.22 -6.97 -1.45
N ASP A 93 -1.92 -7.26 -1.51
CA ASP A 93 -1.40 -8.62 -1.66
C ASP A 93 -0.99 -9.15 -0.29
N TYR A 94 -1.94 -9.87 0.31
CA TYR A 94 -1.83 -10.45 1.64
C TYR A 94 -2.42 -11.86 1.60
N SER A 95 -1.55 -12.87 1.69
CA SER A 95 -1.93 -14.27 1.61
C SER A 95 -1.51 -15.01 2.87
N ARG A 96 -2.20 -14.72 3.99
CA ARG A 96 -1.98 -15.38 5.28
C ARG A 96 -3.34 -15.55 6.00
N ASN A 97 -3.54 -16.71 6.63
CA ASN A 97 -4.74 -17.03 7.41
C ASN A 97 -4.56 -16.61 8.86
#